data_AF-A0A2P8FVR2-F1
#
_entry.id   AF-A0A2P8FVR2-F1
#
_cell.length_a   1.000
_cell.length_b   1.000
_cell.length_c   1.000
_cell.angle_alpha   90.00
_cell.angle_beta   90.00
_cell.angle_gamma   90.00
#
_symmetry.space_group_name_H-M   'P 1'
#
loop_
_entity.id
_entity.type
_entity.pdbx_description
1 polymer ?
#
loop_
_entity_poly.entity_id
_entity_poly.type
_entity_poly.pdbx_seq_one_letter_code
_entity_poly.pdbx_strand_id
1 'polypeptide(L)'
;MKKIMLSMLVLLLCYYTSFSQSAGNELQNAVIRLDKASSVADYEALEREFSGIAARKADWLPYYYAAYCNAKIGFLYRDSGERIEPYSKRGEEQALKARSLLDTVTQQRELSELYTVISMVYRTRIFISPMRYGRKFGMLSGQYLQKAKELNPQNPRAMYVEALIKYYTPGMWGGDKNLAKQLASESLAKLQHVTAGTAPHWGKAENLELLSHYK
;
A
#
# COMPACT_ATOMS: atom_id res chain seq x y z
N MET A 1 43.35 -25.35 18.86
CA MET A 1 42.99 -24.04 18.26
C MET A 1 42.13 -24.20 17.00
N LYS A 2 42.53 -24.97 15.96
CA LYS A 2 41.71 -25.18 14.75
C LYS A 2 40.31 -25.76 15.00
N LYS A 3 40.15 -26.69 15.96
CA LYS A 3 38.83 -27.26 16.33
C LYS A 3 37.92 -26.26 17.06
N ILE A 4 38.50 -25.33 17.84
CA ILE A 4 37.75 -24.28 18.57
C ILE A 4 37.31 -23.17 17.60
N MET A 5 38.15 -22.81 16.61
CA MET A 5 37.76 -21.90 15.54
C MET A 5 36.64 -22.45 14.66
N LEU A 6 36.64 -23.77 14.39
CA LEU A 6 35.57 -24.40 13.60
C LEU A 6 34.23 -24.38 14.36
N SER A 7 34.23 -24.56 15.69
CA SER A 7 33.03 -24.47 16.53
C SER A 7 32.46 -23.05 16.62
N MET A 8 33.31 -22.01 16.68
CA MET A 8 32.85 -20.60 16.66
C MET A 8 32.25 -20.21 15.30
N LEU A 9 32.80 -20.70 14.19
CA LEU A 9 32.29 -20.42 12.85
C LEU A 9 30.92 -21.06 12.61
N VAL A 10 30.70 -22.28 13.14
CA VAL A 10 29.41 -22.99 13.07
C VAL A 10 28.35 -22.31 13.93
N LEU A 11 28.70 -21.81 15.12
CA LEU A 11 27.75 -21.03 15.93
C LEU A 11 27.33 -19.74 15.23
N LEU A 12 28.26 -19.01 14.61
CA LEU A 12 27.93 -17.80 13.83
C LEU A 12 26.96 -18.10 12.68
N LEU A 13 27.17 -19.20 11.94
CA LEU A 13 26.28 -19.61 10.84
C LEU A 13 24.86 -19.97 11.30
N CYS A 14 24.70 -20.56 12.49
CA CYS A 14 23.39 -20.87 13.08
C CYS A 14 22.62 -19.62 13.56
N TYR A 15 23.31 -18.54 13.94
CA TYR A 15 22.67 -17.26 14.27
C TYR A 15 22.05 -16.59 13.03
N TYR A 16 22.70 -16.68 11.86
CA TYR A 16 22.17 -16.09 10.61
C TYR A 16 20.92 -16.80 10.08
N THR A 17 20.81 -18.12 10.24
CA THR A 17 19.64 -18.89 9.76
C THR A 17 18.39 -18.66 10.62
N SER A 18 18.56 -18.51 11.94
CA SER A 18 17.45 -18.28 12.88
C SER A 18 16.80 -16.90 12.71
N PHE A 19 17.59 -15.88 12.36
CA PHE A 19 17.09 -14.51 12.14
C PHE A 19 16.28 -14.35 10.84
N SER A 20 16.60 -15.14 9.81
CA SER A 20 15.83 -15.14 8.55
C SER A 20 14.43 -15.71 8.76
N GLN A 21 14.31 -16.76 9.58
CA GLN A 21 13.06 -17.49 9.82
C GLN A 21 12.07 -16.73 10.74
N SER A 22 12.56 -16.03 11.77
CA SER A 22 11.67 -15.25 12.66
C SER A 22 11.03 -14.04 11.96
N ALA A 23 11.81 -13.29 11.20
CA ALA A 23 11.31 -12.07 10.55
C ALA A 23 10.39 -12.33 9.34
N GLY A 24 10.49 -13.50 8.68
CA GLY A 24 9.51 -13.91 7.66
C GLY A 24 8.13 -14.15 8.27
N ASN A 25 8.09 -14.78 9.45
CA ASN A 25 6.87 -15.02 10.18
C ASN A 25 6.25 -13.71 10.72
N GLU A 26 7.06 -12.74 11.15
CA GLU A 26 6.58 -11.44 11.63
C GLU A 26 5.83 -10.65 10.55
N LEU A 27 6.41 -10.51 9.34
CA LEU A 27 5.75 -9.81 8.23
C LEU A 27 4.44 -10.49 7.86
N GLN A 28 4.45 -11.82 7.72
CA GLN A 28 3.24 -12.58 7.39
C GLN A 28 2.14 -12.39 8.44
N ASN A 29 2.49 -12.41 9.73
CA ASN A 29 1.52 -12.19 10.81
C ASN A 29 0.93 -10.77 10.78
N ALA A 30 1.75 -9.74 10.52
CA ALA A 30 1.28 -8.36 10.39
C ALA A 30 0.34 -8.20 9.18
N VAL A 31 0.70 -8.82 8.05
CA VAL A 31 -0.11 -8.87 6.82
C VAL A 31 -1.47 -9.53 7.07
N ILE A 32 -1.52 -10.67 7.76
CA ILE A 32 -2.80 -11.33 8.14
C ILE A 32 -3.67 -10.44 9.02
N ARG A 33 -3.08 -9.67 9.95
CA ARG A 33 -3.84 -8.75 10.81
C ARG A 33 -4.40 -7.55 10.05
N LEU A 34 -3.79 -7.17 8.92
CA LEU A 34 -4.28 -6.08 8.08
C LEU A 34 -5.70 -6.32 7.58
N ASP A 35 -6.10 -7.57 7.33
CA ASP A 35 -7.46 -7.93 6.89
C ASP A 35 -8.55 -7.57 7.91
N LYS A 36 -8.17 -7.41 9.18
CA LYS A 36 -9.09 -7.07 10.28
C LYS A 36 -9.02 -5.61 10.69
N ALA A 37 -8.06 -4.84 10.15
CA ALA A 37 -7.89 -3.44 10.48
C ALA A 37 -9.03 -2.60 9.88
N SER A 38 -9.65 -1.76 10.70
CA SER A 38 -10.77 -0.92 10.25
C SER A 38 -10.77 0.48 10.88
N SER A 39 -10.03 0.67 11.98
CA SER A 39 -9.91 1.94 12.68
C SER A 39 -8.55 2.59 12.46
N VAL A 40 -8.45 3.90 12.77
CA VAL A 40 -7.16 4.59 12.73
C VAL A 40 -6.15 3.96 13.69
N ALA A 41 -6.58 3.56 14.89
CA ALA A 41 -5.72 2.92 15.87
C ALA A 41 -5.13 1.59 15.36
N ASP A 42 -5.92 0.80 14.62
CA ASP A 42 -5.44 -0.45 14.01
C ASP A 42 -4.34 -0.18 12.99
N TYR A 43 -4.58 0.78 12.08
CA TYR A 43 -3.61 1.13 11.04
C TYR A 43 -2.36 1.81 11.62
N GLU A 44 -2.47 2.58 12.70
CA GLU A 44 -1.29 3.14 13.40
C GLU A 44 -0.46 2.05 14.09
N ALA A 45 -1.11 1.05 14.69
CA ALA A 45 -0.40 -0.09 15.27
C ALA A 45 0.33 -0.89 14.20
N LEU A 46 -0.33 -1.21 13.09
CA LEU A 46 0.26 -1.94 11.97
C LEU A 46 1.37 -1.14 11.27
N GLU A 47 1.19 0.17 11.07
CA GLU A 47 2.21 1.04 10.48
C GLU A 47 3.51 0.99 11.30
N ARG A 48 3.43 1.11 12.63
CA ARG A 48 4.60 1.02 13.51
C ARG A 48 5.29 -0.33 13.40
N GLU A 49 4.51 -1.41 13.33
CA GLU A 49 5.06 -2.76 13.20
C GLU A 49 5.75 -2.97 11.84
N PHE A 50 5.10 -2.60 10.74
CA PHE A 50 5.70 -2.66 9.41
C PHE A 50 6.97 -1.80 9.33
N SER A 51 6.97 -0.58 9.89
CA SER A 51 8.15 0.28 9.99
C SER A 51 9.28 -0.37 10.80
N GLY A 52 8.96 -1.05 11.91
CA GLY A 52 9.94 -1.79 12.71
C GLY A 52 10.53 -3.02 12.00
N ILE A 53 9.74 -3.68 11.14
CA ILE A 53 10.23 -4.73 10.24
C ILE A 53 11.14 -4.12 9.17
N ALA A 54 10.72 -3.01 8.56
CA ALA A 54 11.42 -2.30 7.50
C ALA A 54 12.79 -1.75 7.94
N ALA A 55 12.94 -1.40 9.22
CA ALA A 55 14.21 -0.93 9.78
C ALA A 55 15.27 -2.05 9.92
N ARG A 56 14.85 -3.32 9.97
CA ARG A 56 15.73 -4.49 10.16
C ARG A 56 16.11 -5.19 8.86
N LYS A 57 15.39 -4.93 7.76
CA LYS A 57 15.60 -5.56 6.46
C LYS A 57 15.48 -4.55 5.32
N ALA A 58 16.40 -4.62 4.37
CA ALA A 58 16.31 -3.87 3.12
C ALA A 58 15.33 -4.57 2.15
N ASP A 59 14.04 -4.47 2.45
CA ASP A 59 12.95 -5.00 1.64
C ASP A 59 11.89 -3.91 1.43
N TRP A 60 11.35 -3.80 0.21
CA TRP A 60 10.36 -2.80 -0.16
C TRP A 60 9.00 -3.05 0.50
N LEU A 61 8.66 -4.32 0.75
CA LEU A 61 7.30 -4.73 1.09
C LEU A 61 6.82 -4.24 2.48
N PRO A 62 7.64 -4.24 3.55
CA PRO A 62 7.26 -3.60 4.80
C PRO A 62 7.02 -2.09 4.66
N TYR A 63 7.88 -1.37 3.92
CA TYR A 63 7.67 0.06 3.64
C TYR A 63 6.39 0.30 2.84
N TYR A 64 6.07 -0.57 1.89
CA TYR A 64 4.82 -0.52 1.13
C TYR A 64 3.60 -0.60 2.05
N TYR A 65 3.57 -1.58 2.98
CA TYR A 65 2.44 -1.73 3.88
C TYR A 65 2.34 -0.60 4.91
N ALA A 66 3.46 -0.07 5.38
CA ALA A 66 3.46 1.12 6.24
C ALA A 66 2.87 2.34 5.50
N ALA A 67 3.27 2.56 4.25
CA ALA A 67 2.70 3.61 3.41
C ALA A 67 1.21 3.41 3.13
N TYR A 68 0.78 2.18 2.87
CA TYR A 68 -0.63 1.82 2.70
C TYR A 68 -1.45 2.12 3.97
N CYS A 69 -0.95 1.75 5.16
CA CYS A 69 -1.61 2.07 6.43
C CYS A 69 -1.78 3.59 6.60
N ASN A 70 -0.73 4.38 6.34
CA ASN A 70 -0.81 5.84 6.36
C ASN A 70 -1.81 6.40 5.34
N ALA A 71 -1.88 5.83 4.14
CA ALA A 71 -2.90 6.20 3.16
C ALA A 71 -4.31 5.92 3.71
N LYS A 72 -4.56 4.71 4.23
CA LYS A 72 -5.85 4.31 4.82
C LYS A 72 -6.27 5.23 5.96
N ILE A 73 -5.36 5.62 6.85
CA ILE A 73 -5.63 6.62 7.88
C ILE A 73 -6.07 7.94 7.25
N GLY A 74 -5.38 8.42 6.20
CA GLY A 74 -5.79 9.62 5.48
C GLY A 74 -7.18 9.52 4.83
N PHE A 75 -7.60 8.34 4.36
CA PHE A 75 -8.96 8.10 3.87
C PHE A 75 -10.00 8.08 5.00
N LEU A 76 -9.68 7.49 6.16
CA LEU A 76 -10.55 7.52 7.35
C LEU A 76 -10.72 8.95 7.89
N TYR A 77 -9.67 9.76 7.81
CA TYR A 77 -9.67 11.17 8.18
C TYR A 77 -10.02 12.13 7.04
N ARG A 78 -10.63 11.66 5.95
CA ARG A 78 -10.90 12.49 4.75
C ARG A 78 -11.61 13.83 4.99
N ASP A 79 -12.34 13.96 6.09
CA ASP A 79 -13.06 15.19 6.47
C ASP A 79 -12.42 15.90 7.70
N SER A 80 -11.20 15.52 8.07
CA SER A 80 -10.49 16.01 9.28
C SER A 80 -9.37 17.02 8.97
N GLY A 81 -9.29 17.52 7.73
CA GLY A 81 -8.37 18.60 7.34
C GLY A 81 -6.90 18.31 7.68
N GLU A 82 -6.26 19.25 8.39
CA GLU A 82 -4.83 19.20 8.72
C GLU A 82 -4.41 17.98 9.56
N ARG A 83 -5.35 17.28 10.23
CA ARG A 83 -5.05 16.04 10.96
C ARG A 83 -4.45 14.95 10.06
N ILE A 84 -4.71 15.01 8.75
CA ILE A 84 -4.18 14.06 7.76
C ILE A 84 -2.69 14.30 7.47
N GLU A 85 -2.17 15.52 7.65
CA GLU A 85 -0.85 15.92 7.14
C GLU A 85 0.30 15.03 7.63
N PRO A 86 0.40 14.69 8.94
CA PRO A 86 1.49 13.84 9.43
C PRO A 86 1.53 12.46 8.79
N TYR A 87 0.36 11.83 8.59
CA TYR A 87 0.24 10.52 7.96
C TYR A 87 0.54 10.59 6.47
N SER A 88 0.07 11.65 5.79
CA SER A 88 0.34 11.85 4.37
C SER A 88 1.84 12.01 4.08
N LYS A 89 2.56 12.80 4.89
CA LYS A 89 4.01 12.98 4.78
C LYS A 89 4.76 11.67 5.04
N ARG A 90 4.45 10.99 6.16
CA ARG A 90 5.09 9.71 6.50
C ARG A 90 4.85 8.63 5.44
N GLY A 91 3.61 8.53 4.94
CA GLY A 91 3.26 7.59 3.89
C GLY A 91 4.02 7.85 2.59
N GLU A 92 4.28 9.10 2.22
CA GLU A 92 5.10 9.42 1.05
C GLU A 92 6.55 8.99 1.26
N GLU A 93 7.15 9.34 2.41
CA GLU A 93 8.53 8.97 2.73
C GLU A 93 8.74 7.45 2.65
N GLN A 94 7.81 6.69 3.24
CA GLN A 94 7.83 5.23 3.21
C GLN A 94 7.65 4.68 1.81
N ALA A 95 6.70 5.19 1.02
CA ALA A 95 6.49 4.73 -0.33
C ALA A 95 7.68 5.03 -1.25
N LEU A 96 8.31 6.21 -1.09
CA LEU A 96 9.52 6.57 -1.83
C LEU A 96 10.72 5.71 -1.41
N LYS A 97 10.81 5.32 -0.13
CA LYS A 97 11.81 4.37 0.35
C LYS A 97 11.59 2.98 -0.26
N ALA A 98 10.36 2.47 -0.26
CA ALA A 98 10.01 1.22 -0.94
C ALA A 98 10.41 1.26 -2.42
N ARG A 99 10.13 2.38 -3.11
CA ARG A 99 10.48 2.56 -4.53
C ARG A 99 11.97 2.46 -4.77
N SER A 100 12.78 3.00 -3.87
CA SER A 100 14.25 2.95 -3.99
C SER A 100 14.84 1.55 -3.85
N LEU A 101 14.06 0.59 -3.37
CA LEU A 101 14.46 -0.80 -3.15
C LEU A 101 13.97 -1.74 -4.26
N LEU A 102 13.19 -1.22 -5.22
CA LEU A 102 12.65 -1.99 -6.34
C LEU A 102 13.46 -1.73 -7.61
N ASP A 103 13.77 -2.79 -8.34
CA ASP A 103 14.37 -2.71 -9.67
C ASP A 103 13.31 -2.39 -10.73
N THR A 104 13.56 -1.34 -11.53
CA THR A 104 12.57 -0.84 -12.50
C THR A 104 12.38 -1.69 -13.73
N VAL A 105 13.27 -2.65 -13.98
CA VAL A 105 13.22 -3.52 -15.16
C VAL A 105 12.58 -4.86 -14.81
N THR A 106 12.96 -5.44 -13.68
CA THR A 106 12.62 -6.81 -13.29
C THR A 106 11.42 -6.91 -12.36
N GLN A 107 11.08 -5.86 -11.61
CA GLN A 107 10.02 -5.86 -10.59
C GLN A 107 8.83 -4.97 -10.96
N GLN A 108 8.39 -5.05 -12.21
CA GLN A 108 7.31 -4.19 -12.73
C GLN A 108 5.97 -4.42 -12.04
N ARG A 109 5.67 -5.65 -11.59
CA ARG A 109 4.41 -5.96 -10.89
C ARG A 109 4.38 -5.34 -9.50
N GLU A 110 5.48 -5.45 -8.75
CA GLU A 110 5.68 -4.83 -7.45
C GLU A 110 5.67 -3.31 -7.56
N LEU A 111 6.28 -2.75 -8.60
CA LEU A 111 6.20 -1.31 -8.87
C LEU A 111 4.78 -0.85 -9.20
N SER A 112 4.00 -1.65 -9.93
CA SER A 112 2.58 -1.36 -10.14
C SER A 112 1.80 -1.30 -8.83
N GLU A 113 2.02 -2.25 -7.92
CA GLU A 113 1.46 -2.23 -6.57
C GLU A 113 1.86 -0.96 -5.83
N LEU A 114 3.16 -0.66 -5.80
CA LEU A 114 3.67 0.49 -5.07
C LEU A 114 3.16 1.82 -5.63
N TYR A 115 3.12 1.98 -6.95
CA TYR A 115 2.58 3.18 -7.59
C TYR A 115 1.08 3.37 -7.32
N THR A 116 0.34 2.26 -7.15
CA THR A 116 -1.05 2.31 -6.67
C THR A 116 -1.11 2.94 -5.27
N VAL A 117 -0.25 2.53 -4.34
CA VAL A 117 -0.19 3.11 -2.98
C VAL A 117 0.30 4.56 -2.99
N ILE A 118 1.29 4.93 -3.82
CA ILE A 118 1.72 6.33 -3.97
C ILE A 118 0.55 7.21 -4.45
N SER A 119 -0.24 6.71 -5.41
CA SER A 119 -1.43 7.41 -5.87
C SER A 119 -2.43 7.67 -4.73
N MET A 120 -2.65 6.67 -3.87
CA MET A 120 -3.50 6.78 -2.68
C MET A 120 -2.95 7.81 -1.69
N VAL A 121 -1.66 7.76 -1.35
CA VAL A 121 -1.00 8.71 -0.43
C VAL A 121 -1.15 10.15 -0.92
N TYR A 122 -0.94 10.41 -2.20
CA TYR A 122 -1.11 11.76 -2.75
C TYR A 122 -2.55 12.22 -2.75
N ARG A 123 -3.51 11.31 -2.90
CA ARG A 123 -4.91 11.65 -2.79
C ARG A 123 -5.29 12.14 -1.39
N THR A 124 -4.63 11.65 -0.34
CA THR A 124 -4.90 12.13 1.04
C THR A 124 -4.59 13.61 1.23
N ARG A 125 -3.66 14.19 0.44
CA ARG A 125 -3.36 15.63 0.49
C ARG A 125 -4.49 16.49 -0.05
N ILE A 126 -5.23 15.96 -1.01
CA ILE A 126 -6.40 16.66 -1.56
C ILE A 126 -7.46 16.83 -0.47
N PHE A 127 -7.61 15.84 0.41
CA PHE A 127 -8.57 15.87 1.52
C PHE A 127 -8.24 16.95 2.57
N ILE A 128 -6.96 17.29 2.76
CA ILE A 128 -6.55 18.37 3.68
C ILE A 128 -7.16 19.71 3.25
N SER A 129 -7.02 20.03 1.96
CA SER A 129 -7.55 21.27 1.38
C SER A 129 -7.73 21.10 -0.13
N PRO A 130 -8.94 20.78 -0.62
CA PRO A 130 -9.18 20.55 -2.04
C PRO A 130 -8.81 21.76 -2.91
N MET A 131 -9.05 22.98 -2.41
CA MET A 131 -8.73 24.22 -3.13
C MET A 131 -7.23 24.45 -3.26
N ARG A 132 -6.45 24.17 -2.20
CA ARG A 132 -4.99 24.38 -2.20
C ARG A 132 -4.24 23.25 -2.90
N TYR A 133 -4.67 22.01 -2.68
CA TYR A 133 -3.91 20.81 -3.01
C TYR A 133 -4.49 20.02 -4.19
N GLY A 134 -5.74 20.27 -4.57
CA GLY A 134 -6.44 19.49 -5.60
C GLY A 134 -5.75 19.46 -6.95
N ARG A 135 -5.29 20.61 -7.47
CA ARG A 135 -4.62 20.66 -8.79
C ARG A 135 -3.31 19.86 -8.80
N LYS A 136 -2.41 20.15 -7.86
CA LYS A 136 -1.08 19.52 -7.80
C LYS A 136 -1.20 18.03 -7.48
N PHE A 137 -1.86 17.70 -6.37
CA PHE A 137 -1.88 16.33 -5.88
C PHE A 137 -2.90 15.46 -6.61
N GLY A 138 -3.94 16.04 -7.22
CA GLY A 138 -4.81 15.33 -8.17
C GLY A 138 -4.05 14.88 -9.41
N MET A 139 -3.24 15.76 -10.01
CA MET A 139 -2.39 15.42 -11.15
C MET A 139 -1.36 14.34 -10.79
N LEU A 140 -0.63 14.52 -9.68
CA LEU A 140 0.38 13.54 -9.25
C LEU A 140 -0.25 12.18 -8.92
N SER A 141 -1.37 12.16 -8.18
CA SER A 141 -2.11 10.94 -7.89
C SER A 141 -2.53 10.22 -9.17
N GLY A 142 -3.05 10.95 -10.17
CA GLY A 142 -3.42 10.40 -11.47
C GLY A 142 -2.22 9.85 -12.27
N GLN A 143 -1.08 10.56 -12.27
CA GLN A 143 0.13 10.12 -12.96
C GLN A 143 0.69 8.80 -12.40
N TYR A 144 0.73 8.66 -11.07
CA TYR A 144 1.20 7.42 -10.46
C TYR A 144 0.24 6.26 -10.71
N LEU A 145 -1.08 6.51 -10.68
CA LEU A 145 -2.05 5.49 -11.04
C LEU A 145 -1.89 5.05 -12.51
N GLN A 146 -1.67 5.99 -13.42
CA GLN A 146 -1.45 5.67 -14.83
C GLN A 146 -0.18 4.81 -15.01
N LYS A 147 0.93 5.16 -14.35
CA LYS A 147 2.15 4.34 -14.34
C LYS A 147 1.89 2.94 -13.78
N ALA A 148 1.10 2.82 -12.71
CA ALA A 148 0.73 1.53 -12.15
C ALA A 148 0.02 0.65 -13.20
N LYS A 149 -0.93 1.23 -13.93
CA LYS A 149 -1.68 0.53 -14.98
C LYS A 149 -0.81 0.20 -16.20
N GLU A 150 0.14 1.04 -16.57
CA GLU A 150 1.07 0.76 -17.66
C GLU A 150 1.99 -0.43 -17.34
N LEU A 151 2.50 -0.50 -16.11
CA LEU A 151 3.37 -1.59 -15.68
C LEU A 151 2.63 -2.91 -15.49
N ASN A 152 1.38 -2.86 -15.02
CA ASN A 152 0.54 -4.04 -14.90
C ASN A 152 -0.93 -3.67 -15.13
N PRO A 153 -1.43 -3.78 -16.37
CA PRO A 153 -2.82 -3.49 -16.69
C PRO A 153 -3.82 -4.41 -15.99
N GLN A 154 -3.35 -5.55 -15.45
CA GLN A 154 -4.16 -6.53 -14.73
C GLN A 154 -4.12 -6.34 -13.21
N ASN A 155 -3.46 -5.28 -12.69
CA ASN A 155 -3.42 -5.01 -11.26
C ASN A 155 -4.82 -4.65 -10.74
N PRO A 156 -5.45 -5.53 -9.93
CA PRO A 156 -6.80 -5.27 -9.46
C PRO A 156 -6.88 -4.09 -8.49
N ARG A 157 -5.85 -3.85 -7.68
CA ARG A 157 -5.83 -2.72 -6.74
C ARG A 157 -5.70 -1.39 -7.46
N ALA A 158 -4.95 -1.33 -8.56
CA ALA A 158 -4.93 -0.16 -9.43
C ALA A 158 -6.32 0.13 -10.03
N MET A 159 -7.02 -0.90 -10.53
CA MET A 159 -8.40 -0.75 -11.02
C MET A 159 -9.35 -0.26 -9.93
N TYR A 160 -9.23 -0.78 -8.71
CA TYR A 160 -10.02 -0.30 -7.57
C TYR A 160 -9.72 1.18 -7.25
N VAL A 161 -8.45 1.58 -7.19
CA VAL A 161 -8.09 2.98 -6.93
C VAL A 161 -8.59 3.89 -8.05
N GLU A 162 -8.59 3.43 -9.30
CA GLU A 162 -9.22 4.16 -10.41
C GLU A 162 -10.73 4.30 -10.20
N ALA A 163 -11.42 3.21 -9.85
CA ALA A 163 -12.85 3.23 -9.53
C ALA A 163 -13.16 4.24 -8.41
N LEU A 164 -12.36 4.22 -7.34
CA LEU A 164 -12.46 5.13 -6.21
C LEU A 164 -12.30 6.59 -6.66
N ILE A 165 -11.29 6.88 -7.49
CA ILE A 165 -11.07 8.22 -8.03
C ILE A 165 -12.24 8.65 -8.90
N LYS A 166 -12.71 7.79 -9.81
CA LYS A 166 -13.84 8.07 -10.70
C LYS A 166 -15.13 8.33 -9.94
N TYR A 167 -15.37 7.63 -8.84
CA TYR A 167 -16.57 7.80 -8.02
C TYR A 167 -16.59 9.14 -7.26
N TYR A 168 -15.46 9.50 -6.64
CA TYR A 168 -15.37 10.68 -5.76
C TYR A 168 -15.00 11.98 -6.47
N THR A 169 -14.55 11.91 -7.73
CA THR A 169 -14.23 13.10 -8.51
C THR A 169 -15.51 13.65 -9.14
N PRO A 170 -15.78 14.96 -9.13
CA PRO A 170 -16.93 15.52 -9.84
C PRO A 170 -16.82 15.32 -11.35
N GLY A 171 -17.96 15.21 -12.06
CA GLY A 171 -17.99 14.93 -13.50
C GLY A 171 -17.19 15.92 -14.35
N MET A 172 -17.28 17.23 -14.03
CA MET A 172 -16.50 18.28 -14.69
C MET A 172 -14.98 18.12 -14.58
N TRP A 173 -14.51 17.31 -13.63
CA TRP A 173 -13.09 17.00 -13.39
C TRP A 173 -12.74 15.55 -13.80
N GLY A 174 -13.57 14.91 -14.63
CA GLY A 174 -13.33 13.57 -15.17
C GLY A 174 -13.81 12.42 -14.28
N GLY A 175 -14.66 12.72 -13.29
CA GLY A 175 -15.41 11.72 -12.54
C GLY A 175 -16.47 11.02 -13.40
N ASP A 176 -16.70 9.74 -13.11
CA ASP A 176 -17.68 8.92 -13.81
C ASP A 176 -18.13 7.78 -12.90
N LYS A 177 -19.34 7.89 -12.36
CA LYS A 177 -19.90 6.89 -11.43
C LYS A 177 -20.21 5.56 -12.12
N ASN A 178 -20.59 5.56 -13.40
CA ASN A 178 -20.89 4.32 -14.11
C ASN A 178 -19.61 3.53 -14.37
N LEU A 179 -18.56 4.22 -14.86
CA LEU A 179 -17.24 3.62 -15.04
C LEU A 179 -16.66 3.16 -13.70
N ALA A 180 -16.87 3.92 -12.62
CA ALA A 180 -16.44 3.50 -11.29
C ALA A 180 -17.10 2.19 -10.84
N LYS A 181 -18.41 2.02 -11.03
CA LYS A 181 -19.11 0.75 -10.73
C LYS A 181 -18.54 -0.42 -11.53
N GLN A 182 -18.29 -0.20 -12.82
CA GLN A 182 -17.70 -1.21 -13.70
C GLN A 182 -16.30 -1.63 -13.21
N LEU A 183 -15.40 -0.66 -13.03
CA LEU A 183 -14.02 -0.91 -12.61
C LEU A 183 -13.93 -1.60 -11.24
N ALA A 184 -14.78 -1.19 -10.28
CA ALA A 184 -14.82 -1.82 -8.96
C ALA A 184 -15.30 -3.29 -9.04
N SER A 185 -16.28 -3.58 -9.90
CA SER A 185 -16.77 -4.94 -10.12
C SER A 185 -15.70 -5.83 -10.77
N GLU A 186 -14.99 -5.32 -11.77
CA GLU A 186 -13.89 -6.01 -12.44
C GLU A 186 -12.70 -6.26 -11.49
N SER A 187 -12.33 -5.25 -10.70
CA SER A 187 -11.31 -5.36 -9.65
C SER A 187 -11.66 -6.46 -8.65
N LEU A 188 -12.90 -6.43 -8.14
CA LEU A 188 -13.38 -7.42 -7.17
C LEU A 188 -13.33 -8.85 -7.73
N ALA A 189 -13.73 -9.05 -8.98
CA ALA A 189 -13.66 -10.36 -9.64
C ALA A 189 -12.22 -10.89 -9.71
N LYS A 190 -11.24 -10.03 -9.99
CA LYS A 190 -9.82 -10.39 -10.04
C LYS A 190 -9.22 -10.68 -8.66
N LEU A 191 -9.81 -10.15 -7.58
CA LEU A 191 -9.39 -10.37 -6.19
C LEU A 191 -9.99 -11.63 -5.54
N GLN A 192 -10.79 -12.42 -6.26
CA GLN A 192 -11.40 -13.64 -5.70
C GLN A 192 -10.39 -14.76 -5.42
N HIS A 193 -9.21 -14.71 -6.05
CA HIS A 193 -8.13 -15.65 -5.78
C HIS A 193 -7.31 -15.18 -4.58
N VAL A 194 -7.27 -15.99 -3.52
CA VAL A 194 -6.46 -15.73 -2.33
C VAL A 194 -4.99 -15.89 -2.68
N THR A 195 -4.23 -14.81 -2.62
CA THR A 195 -2.78 -14.87 -2.70
C THR A 195 -2.24 -15.30 -1.33
N ALA A 196 -1.71 -16.52 -1.23
CA ALA A 196 -1.02 -16.95 -0.03
C ALA A 196 0.30 -16.18 0.16
N GLY A 197 0.71 -15.98 1.42
CA GLY A 197 1.99 -15.35 1.77
C GLY A 197 1.87 -13.87 2.11
N THR A 198 2.90 -13.10 1.80
CA THR A 198 3.03 -11.68 2.20
C THR A 198 2.65 -10.70 1.10
N ALA A 199 2.36 -11.18 -0.11
CA ALA A 199 1.98 -10.34 -1.24
C ALA A 199 0.68 -9.55 -0.95
N PRO A 200 0.50 -8.34 -1.52
CA PRO A 200 -0.70 -7.55 -1.28
C PRO A 200 -2.00 -8.31 -1.57
N HIS A 201 -2.89 -8.37 -0.57
CA HIS A 201 -4.19 -9.06 -0.64
C HIS A 201 -5.39 -8.13 -0.31
N TRP A 202 -5.14 -6.87 0.04
CA TRP A 202 -6.19 -5.88 0.26
C TRP A 202 -6.93 -5.52 -1.04
N GLY A 203 -8.07 -4.84 -0.90
CA GLY A 203 -8.89 -4.34 -2.01
C GLY A 203 -10.26 -5.00 -2.09
N LYS A 204 -10.45 -6.20 -1.54
CA LYS A 204 -11.74 -6.90 -1.62
C LYS A 204 -12.80 -6.19 -0.80
N ALA A 205 -12.50 -5.90 0.47
CA ALA A 205 -13.42 -5.19 1.36
C ALA A 205 -13.72 -3.79 0.83
N GLU A 206 -12.71 -3.09 0.30
CA GLU A 206 -12.88 -1.74 -0.23
C GLU A 206 -13.71 -1.68 -1.51
N ASN A 207 -13.56 -2.66 -2.42
CA ASN A 207 -14.44 -2.75 -3.58
C ASN A 207 -15.89 -3.00 -3.15
N LEU A 208 -16.11 -3.91 -2.19
CA LEU A 208 -17.46 -4.19 -1.67
C LEU A 208 -18.08 -2.95 -1.02
N GLU A 209 -17.30 -2.21 -0.23
CA GLU A 209 -17.72 -0.93 0.36
C GLU A 209 -18.09 0.08 -0.74
N LEU A 210 -17.22 0.29 -1.73
CA LEU A 210 -17.48 1.23 -2.83
C LEU A 210 -18.74 0.85 -3.62
N LEU A 211 -18.92 -0.44 -3.92
CA LEU A 211 -20.07 -0.97 -4.65
C LEU A 211 -21.38 -0.83 -3.86
N SER A 212 -21.33 -0.83 -2.53
CA SER A 212 -22.52 -0.66 -1.67
C SER A 212 -23.22 0.70 -1.85
N HIS A 213 -22.53 1.70 -2.41
CA HIS A 213 -23.11 3.01 -2.70
C HIS A 213 -24.01 3.04 -3.94
N TYR A 214 -23.95 2.03 -4.81
CA TYR A 214 -24.77 1.92 -6.01
C TYR A 214 -26.00 1.06 -5.72
N LYS A 215 -26.96 1.64 -4.99
CA LYS A 215 -28.28 1.03 -4.79
C LYS A 215 -29.03 0.92 -6.13
#